data_AF-A0A7X8RFZ4-F1
#
_entry.id   AF-A0A7X8RFZ4-F1
#
_cell.length_a   1.000
_cell.length_b   1.000
_cell.length_c   1.000
_cell.angle_alpha   90.00
_cell.angle_beta   90.00
_cell.angle_gamma   90.00
#
_symmetry.space_group_name_H-M   'P 1'
#
loop_
_entity.id
_entity.type
_entity.pdbx_description
1 polymer ?
#
loop_
_entity_poly.entity_id
_entity_poly.type
_entity_poly.pdbx_seq_one_letter_code
_entity_poly.pdbx_strand_id
1 'polypeptide(L)'
;MPVENQPVVSTMGEIKRVGQWTVPEKSRFKLNGSTLKLDLRQAQAAAPVCTFEINATMSVVEIIVPPGVYVENRLRDTLSTVSVETTQPHPNAPRVVLTGVVRGCTVKVITRQAPETNTLWNKLFGG
;
A
#
# COMPACT_ATOMS: atom_id res chain seq x y z
N MET A 1 12.59 4.40 24.75
CA MET A 1 12.74 4.29 23.28
C MET A 1 11.41 3.77 22.73
N PRO A 2 10.70 4.47 21.84
CA PRO A 2 9.54 3.87 21.17
C PRO A 2 10.02 2.68 20.33
N VAL A 3 9.25 1.59 20.33
CA VAL A 3 9.62 0.33 19.68
C VAL A 3 9.45 0.49 18.16
N GLU A 4 10.50 0.93 17.48
CA GLU A 4 10.55 1.32 16.05
C GLU A 4 10.25 0.17 15.05
N ASN A 5 9.66 -0.94 15.49
CA ASN A 5 9.49 -2.13 14.66
C ASN A 5 8.25 -2.96 15.01
N GLN A 6 7.29 -2.42 15.77
CA GLN A 6 6.06 -3.15 16.06
C GLN A 6 5.13 -3.17 14.85
N PRO A 7 4.54 -4.33 14.51
CA PRO A 7 3.56 -4.40 13.44
C PRO A 7 2.30 -3.63 13.81
N VAL A 8 1.72 -2.95 12.83
CA VAL A 8 0.35 -2.46 12.93
C VAL A 8 -0.57 -3.68 12.85
N VAL A 9 -1.32 -3.93 13.92
CA VAL A 9 -2.16 -5.13 14.04
C VAL A 9 -3.64 -4.78 13.89
N SER A 10 -4.37 -5.62 13.17
CA SER A 10 -5.84 -5.57 13.12
C SER A 10 -6.40 -6.98 13.15
N THR A 11 -7.53 -7.14 13.85
CA THR A 11 -8.32 -8.38 13.90
C THR A 11 -9.78 -8.01 13.69
N MET A 12 -10.43 -8.60 12.68
CA MET A 12 -11.81 -8.30 12.30
C MET A 12 -12.08 -6.79 12.09
N GLY A 13 -11.11 -6.07 11.52
CA GLY A 13 -11.17 -4.62 11.39
C GLY A 13 -10.47 -4.09 10.14
N GLU A 14 -10.15 -2.80 10.13
CA GLU A 14 -9.49 -2.13 8.99
C GLU A 14 -8.23 -1.38 9.43
N ILE A 15 -7.19 -1.44 8.60
CA ILE A 15 -6.07 -0.49 8.61
C ILE A 15 -6.12 0.29 7.31
N LYS A 16 -6.25 1.62 7.41
CA LYS A 16 -6.34 2.50 6.26
C LYS A 16 -5.29 3.61 6.32
N ARG A 17 -4.59 3.84 5.21
CA ARG A 17 -3.70 4.98 5.00
C ARG A 17 -4.01 5.57 3.62
N VAL A 18 -4.49 6.81 3.62
CA VAL A 18 -4.92 7.52 2.42
C VAL A 18 -4.54 9.00 2.54
N GLY A 19 -4.41 9.67 1.39
CA GLY A 19 -4.02 11.08 1.36
C GLY A 19 -2.52 11.28 1.56
N GLN A 20 -2.16 12.40 2.19
CA GLN A 20 -0.76 12.73 2.50
C GLN A 20 -0.30 11.94 3.73
N TRP A 21 0.61 11.01 3.53
CA TRP A 21 1.30 10.30 4.60
C TRP A 21 2.70 9.88 4.16
N THR A 22 3.60 9.73 5.12
CA THR A 22 4.97 9.25 4.86
C THR A 22 4.99 7.74 4.85
N VAL A 23 5.44 7.13 3.75
CA VAL A 23 5.68 5.69 3.64
C VAL A 23 7.05 5.39 4.22
N PRO A 24 7.15 4.70 5.36
CA PRO A 24 8.44 4.35 5.95
C PRO A 24 9.20 3.36 5.07
N GLU A 25 10.53 3.32 5.23
CA GLU A 25 11.39 2.28 4.60
C GLU A 25 10.89 0.87 4.91
N LYS A 26 10.38 0.64 6.13
CA LYS A 26 9.85 -0.65 6.58
C LYS A 26 8.51 -0.45 7.28
N SER A 27 7.48 -1.12 6.78
CA SER A 27 6.16 -1.20 7.41
C SER A 27 5.79 -2.66 7.64
N ARG A 28 5.31 -2.98 8.85
CA ARG A 28 4.88 -4.35 9.20
C ARG A 28 3.39 -4.35 9.52
N PHE A 29 2.67 -5.29 8.94
CA PHE A 29 1.22 -5.44 9.10
C PHE A 29 0.88 -6.87 9.53
N LYS A 30 0.06 -7.01 10.57
CA LYS A 30 -0.48 -8.30 11.00
C LYS A 30 -2.00 -8.26 10.97
N LEU A 31 -2.60 -9.08 10.10
CA LEU A 31 -4.03 -9.04 9.79
C LEU A 31 -4.68 -10.41 10.07
N ASN A 32 -5.85 -10.41 10.70
CA ASN A 32 -6.67 -11.61 10.86
C ASN A 32 -8.14 -11.26 10.66
N GLY A 33 -8.76 -11.76 9.58
CA GLY A 33 -10.14 -11.38 9.27
C GLY A 33 -10.30 -9.90 8.92
N SER A 34 -9.25 -9.23 8.44
CA SER A 34 -9.18 -7.77 8.36
C SER A 34 -8.98 -7.25 6.93
N THR A 35 -9.15 -5.94 6.77
CA THR A 35 -8.82 -5.21 5.53
C THR A 35 -7.62 -4.30 5.75
N LEU A 36 -6.65 -4.34 4.83
CA LEU A 36 -5.56 -3.37 4.73
C LEU A 36 -5.74 -2.56 3.45
N LYS A 37 -5.86 -1.23 3.58
CA LYS A 37 -5.97 -0.31 2.46
C LYS A 37 -4.86 0.74 2.51
N LEU A 38 -3.94 0.66 1.55
CA LEU A 38 -2.84 1.61 1.40
C LEU A 38 -3.00 2.36 0.08
N ASP A 39 -3.20 3.66 0.14
CA ASP A 39 -3.21 4.53 -1.04
C ASP A 39 -1.95 5.39 -1.04
N LEU A 40 -1.04 5.06 -1.96
CA LEU A 40 0.26 5.71 -2.09
C LEU A 40 0.23 6.88 -3.08
N ARG A 41 -0.92 7.17 -3.72
CA ARG A 41 -0.98 8.17 -4.79
C ARG A 41 -0.63 9.59 -4.35
N GLN A 42 -0.88 9.87 -3.08
CA GLN A 42 -0.57 11.14 -2.42
C GLN A 42 0.45 10.94 -1.30
N ALA A 43 1.03 9.75 -1.19
CA ALA A 43 1.99 9.44 -0.14
C ALA A 43 3.40 9.80 -0.56
N GLN A 44 4.23 10.17 0.41
CA GLN A 44 5.64 10.47 0.20
C GLN A 44 6.49 9.29 0.69
N ALA A 45 7.27 8.69 -0.21
CA ALA A 45 8.24 7.68 0.18
C ALA A 45 9.36 8.31 1.03
N ALA A 46 9.66 7.72 2.19
CA ALA A 46 10.79 8.12 3.03
C ALA A 46 12.13 7.55 2.55
N ALA A 47 12.09 6.55 1.67
CA ALA A 47 13.26 5.87 1.12
C ALA A 47 13.02 5.47 -0.35
N PRO A 48 14.08 5.22 -1.13
CA PRO A 48 13.97 4.70 -2.50
C PRO A 48 13.30 3.30 -2.56
N VAL A 49 13.40 2.54 -1.47
CA VAL A 49 12.80 1.21 -1.33
C VAL A 49 11.95 1.19 -0.06
N CYS A 50 10.66 0.93 -0.22
CA CYS A 50 9.72 0.75 0.88
C CYS A 50 9.30 -0.73 0.95
N THR A 51 9.58 -1.38 2.07
CA THR A 51 9.25 -2.80 2.29
C THR A 51 8.00 -2.91 3.14
N PHE A 52 6.99 -3.60 2.61
CA PHE A 52 5.78 -3.96 3.33
C PHE A 52 5.85 -5.44 3.70
N GLU A 53 6.05 -5.73 4.98
CA GLU A 53 5.93 -7.07 5.52
C GLU A 53 4.48 -7.32 5.94
N ILE A 54 3.79 -8.18 5.21
CA ILE A 54 2.36 -8.44 5.36
C ILE A 54 2.20 -9.89 5.82
N ASN A 55 1.78 -10.06 7.07
CA ASN A 55 1.39 -11.34 7.63
C ASN A 55 -0.13 -11.35 7.82
N ALA A 56 -0.84 -12.05 6.93
CA ALA A 56 -2.29 -11.98 6.86
C ALA A 56 -2.96 -13.35 6.78
N THR A 57 -4.09 -13.48 7.47
CA THR A 57 -4.96 -14.66 7.40
C THR A 57 -6.40 -14.22 7.16
N MET A 58 -7.10 -14.84 6.21
CA MET A 58 -8.52 -14.58 5.90
C MET A 58 -8.81 -13.09 5.73
N SER A 59 -7.98 -12.38 4.97
CA SER A 59 -7.95 -10.91 4.94
C SER A 59 -7.90 -10.37 3.51
N VAL A 60 -8.27 -9.10 3.35
CA VAL A 60 -8.18 -8.37 2.08
C VAL A 60 -7.07 -7.32 2.16
N VAL A 61 -6.22 -7.24 1.15
CA VAL A 61 -5.16 -6.26 1.03
C VAL A 61 -5.32 -5.50 -0.28
N GLU A 62 -5.61 -4.21 -0.21
CA GLU A 62 -5.67 -3.29 -1.35
C GLU A 62 -4.53 -2.28 -1.27
N ILE A 63 -3.66 -2.28 -2.28
CA ILE A 63 -2.57 -1.31 -2.41
C ILE A 63 -2.75 -0.56 -3.72
N ILE A 64 -2.87 0.76 -3.63
CA ILE A 64 -3.01 1.64 -4.79
C ILE A 64 -1.70 2.41 -4.92
N VAL A 65 -1.02 2.27 -6.06
CA VAL A 65 0.23 2.97 -6.34
C VAL A 65 0.02 4.03 -7.43
N PRO A 66 0.76 5.16 -7.38
CA PRO A 66 0.80 6.07 -8.53
C PRO A 66 1.52 5.40 -9.72
N PRO A 67 1.33 5.92 -10.95
CA PRO A 67 2.04 5.44 -12.12
C PRO A 67 3.56 5.50 -11.95
N GLY A 68 4.26 4.54 -12.55
CA GLY A 68 5.72 4.45 -12.53
C GLY A 68 6.32 3.80 -11.28
N VAL A 69 5.56 3.59 -10.20
CA VAL A 69 6.06 2.87 -9.01
C VAL A 69 6.33 1.41 -9.34
N TYR A 70 7.53 0.94 -9.02
CA TYR A 70 7.88 -0.46 -9.19
C TYR A 70 7.36 -1.27 -8.00
N VAL A 71 6.43 -2.19 -8.25
CA VAL A 71 5.99 -3.15 -7.23
C VAL A 71 6.66 -4.49 -7.47
N GLU A 72 7.41 -4.94 -6.47
CA GLU A 72 7.97 -6.28 -6.45
C GLU A 72 7.20 -7.14 -5.45
N ASN A 73 6.58 -8.20 -5.95
CA ASN A 73 5.90 -9.17 -5.12
C ASN A 73 6.84 -10.30 -4.71
N ARG A 74 7.08 -10.45 -3.40
CA ARG A 74 7.80 -11.56 -2.76
C ARG A 74 6.95 -12.22 -1.66
N LEU A 75 5.63 -12.08 -1.73
CA LEU A 75 4.73 -12.73 -0.78
C LEU A 75 4.80 -14.24 -0.96
N ARG A 76 4.75 -14.97 0.16
CA ARG A 76 4.43 -16.40 0.16
C ARG A 76 2.95 -16.55 0.42
N ASP A 77 2.22 -17.11 -0.52
CA ASP A 77 0.78 -17.25 -0.41
C ASP A 77 0.35 -18.72 -0.25
N THR A 78 -0.83 -18.91 0.35
CA THR A 78 -1.49 -20.22 0.46
C THR A 78 -2.98 -20.00 0.34
N LEU A 79 -3.64 -20.66 -0.62
CA LEU A 79 -5.08 -20.51 -0.89
C LEU A 79 -5.50 -19.04 -1.01
N SER A 80 -4.68 -18.21 -1.67
CA SER A 80 -4.92 -16.78 -1.79
C SER A 80 -4.93 -16.37 -3.26
N THR A 81 -5.59 -15.25 -3.56
CA THR A 81 -5.52 -14.61 -4.87
C THR A 81 -4.60 -13.40 -4.76
N VAL A 82 -3.55 -13.35 -5.58
CA VAL A 82 -2.63 -12.21 -5.63
C VAL A 82 -2.61 -11.65 -7.06
N SER A 83 -3.07 -10.40 -7.22
CA SER A 83 -2.99 -9.67 -8.49
C SER A 83 -2.16 -8.39 -8.31
N VAL A 84 -1.20 -8.20 -9.23
CA VAL A 84 -0.37 -6.99 -9.33
C VAL A 84 -0.48 -6.43 -10.74
N GLU A 85 -1.31 -5.40 -10.87
CA GLU A 85 -1.62 -4.73 -12.14
C GLU A 85 -1.06 -3.30 -12.08
N THR A 86 0.23 -3.17 -12.35
CA THR A 86 0.93 -1.88 -12.29
C THR A 86 1.43 -1.42 -13.66
N THR A 87 1.55 -0.12 -13.86
CA THR A 87 2.18 0.45 -15.06
C THR A 87 3.69 0.14 -15.12
N GLN A 88 4.29 0.34 -16.29
CA GLN A 88 5.75 0.25 -16.47
C GLN A 88 6.50 1.09 -15.42
N PRO A 89 7.46 0.48 -14.70
CA PRO A 89 8.31 1.19 -13.75
C PRO A 89 9.08 2.35 -14.37
N HIS A 90 9.16 3.48 -13.67
CA HIS A 90 10.04 4.58 -14.01
C HIS A 90 11.40 4.40 -13.28
N PRO A 91 12.56 4.58 -13.94
CA PRO A 91 13.87 4.32 -13.33
C PRO A 91 14.14 5.06 -12.01
N ASN A 92 13.57 6.24 -11.84
CA ASN A 92 13.74 7.08 -10.63
C ASN A 92 12.56 7.00 -9.65
N ALA A 93 11.56 6.17 -9.90
CA ALA A 93 10.42 6.04 -8.99
C ALA A 93 10.76 5.13 -7.79
N PRO A 94 10.13 5.37 -6.62
CA PRO A 94 10.26 4.47 -5.49
C PRO A 94 9.85 3.04 -5.83
N ARG A 95 10.54 2.07 -5.23
CA ARG A 95 10.18 0.65 -5.28
C ARG A 95 9.41 0.26 -4.03
N VAL A 96 8.32 -0.48 -4.21
CA VAL A 96 7.56 -1.11 -3.13
C VAL A 96 7.82 -2.62 -3.18
N VAL A 97 8.36 -3.18 -2.11
CA VAL A 97 8.61 -4.62 -1.98
C VAL A 97 7.57 -5.22 -1.04
N LEU A 98 6.75 -6.13 -1.53
CA LEU A 98 5.78 -6.88 -0.72
C LEU A 98 6.43 -8.17 -0.25
N THR A 99 6.48 -8.40 1.05
CA THR A 99 7.05 -9.59 1.67
C THR A 99 6.11 -10.14 2.74
N GLY A 100 6.36 -11.35 3.22
CA GLY A 100 5.60 -11.94 4.32
C GLY A 100 4.79 -13.16 3.86
N VAL A 101 3.74 -13.48 4.61
CA VAL A 101 2.91 -14.67 4.38
C VAL A 101 1.43 -14.32 4.40
N VAL A 102 0.71 -14.72 3.36
CA VAL A 102 -0.75 -14.53 3.24
C VAL A 102 -1.46 -15.86 3.08
N ARG A 103 -2.56 -16.06 3.82
CA ARG A 103 -3.32 -17.33 3.84
C ARG A 103 -4.82 -17.08 3.71
N GLY A 104 -5.48 -17.65 2.72
CA GLY A 104 -6.92 -17.41 2.51
C GLY A 104 -7.24 -15.95 2.19
N CYS A 105 -6.33 -15.24 1.51
CA CYS A 105 -6.41 -13.79 1.33
C CYS A 105 -6.72 -13.39 -0.11
N THR A 106 -7.19 -12.15 -0.28
CA THR A 106 -7.15 -11.45 -1.57
C THR A 106 -6.17 -10.30 -1.46
N VAL A 107 -5.13 -10.30 -2.28
CA VAL A 107 -4.15 -9.21 -2.39
C VAL A 107 -4.28 -8.59 -3.77
N LYS A 108 -4.58 -7.30 -3.81
CA LYS A 108 -4.73 -6.53 -5.04
C LYS A 108 -3.83 -5.31 -4.99
N VAL A 109 -2.92 -5.21 -5.96
CA VAL A 109 -2.10 -4.03 -6.19
C VAL A 109 -2.45 -3.46 -7.56
N ILE A 110 -2.79 -2.18 -7.59
CA ILE A 110 -3.21 -1.52 -8.83
C ILE A 110 -2.61 -0.13 -8.96
N THR A 111 -2.27 0.24 -10.19
CA THR A 111 -1.96 1.64 -10.50
C THR A 111 -3.24 2.46 -10.64
N ARG A 112 -3.26 3.65 -10.04
CA ARG A 112 -4.26 4.70 -10.31
C ARG A 112 -3.58 6.07 -10.33
N GLN A 113 -4.08 6.97 -11.16
CA GLN A 113 -3.63 8.37 -11.19
C GLN A 113 -3.88 9.05 -9.85
N ALA A 114 -2.96 9.96 -9.48
CA ALA A 114 -3.16 10.82 -8.32
C ALA A 114 -4.47 11.60 -8.49
N PRO A 115 -5.31 11.71 -7.44
CA PRO A 115 -6.48 12.57 -7.51
C PRO A 115 -6.02 13.98 -7.89
N GLU A 116 -6.59 14.57 -8.93
CA GLU A 116 -6.38 15.99 -9.21
C GLU A 116 -6.79 16.78 -7.97
N THR A 117 -5.88 17.59 -7.44
CA THR A 117 -6.15 18.46 -6.30
C THR A 117 -7.17 19.52 -6.72
N ASN A 118 -8.46 19.25 -6.49
CA ASN A 118 -9.57 20.21 -6.49
C ASN A 118 -9.55 21.31 -7.57
N THR A 119 -9.44 20.94 -8.85
CA THR A 119 -9.67 21.87 -9.96
C THR A 119 -11.10 22.43 -9.98
N LEU A 120 -12.10 21.71 -9.44
CA LEU A 120 -13.49 22.17 -9.41
C LEU A 120 -13.76 23.25 -8.34
N TRP A 121 -13.28 23.09 -7.11
CA TRP A 121 -13.45 24.11 -6.06
C TRP A 121 -12.64 25.38 -6.34
N ASN A 122 -11.43 25.24 -6.90
CA ASN A 122 -10.63 26.38 -7.34
C ASN A 122 -11.26 27.12 -8.54
N LYS A 123 -12.01 26.43 -9.42
CA LYS A 123 -12.72 27.06 -10.53
C LYS A 123 -14.07 27.68 -10.15
N LEU A 124 -14.71 27.21 -9.08
CA LEU A 124 -16.03 27.68 -8.65
C LEU A 124 -15.98 28.83 -7.62
N PHE A 125 -14.88 28.95 -6.86
CA PHE A 125 -14.74 29.97 -5.81
C PHE A 125 -13.41 30.75 -5.89
N GLY A 126 -12.61 30.54 -6.93
CA GLY A 126 -11.35 31.23 -7.21
C GLY A 126 -11.40 31.96 -8.55
N GLY A 127 -12.19 33.04 -8.60
CA GLY A 127 -12.34 33.95 -9.73
C GLY A 127 -13.24 35.12 -9.35
#